data_AF-A0A7X4CQZ8-F1
#
_entry.id   AF-A0A7X4CQZ8-F1
#
_cell.length_a   1.000
_cell.length_b   1.000
_cell.length_c   1.000
_cell.angle_alpha   90.00
_cell.angle_beta   90.00
_cell.angle_gamma   90.00
#
_symmetry.space_group_name_H-M   'P 1'
#
loop_
_entity.id
_entity.type
_entity.pdbx_description
1 polymer ?
#
loop_
_entity_poly.entity_id
_entity_poly.type
_entity_poly.pdbx_seq_one_letter_code
_entity_poly.pdbx_strand_id
1 'polypeptide(L)'
;MNNDQHQARVQGEQDAEQDVTKILWIVVGFFITLIGLIIAYIYQPSPPATRMVDKSSEYTMFYTEAYKNKCRSIQLTYTAIGFAVSAGIGILIFIAGMAMIGSMSNNFPY
;
A
#
# COMPACT_ATOMS: atom_id res chain seq x y z
N MET A 1 -5.00 -13.49 27.30
CA MET A 1 -4.70 -13.82 25.90
C MET A 1 -3.99 -15.16 25.93
N ASN A 2 -4.58 -16.19 25.33
CA ASN A 2 -4.00 -17.53 25.35
C ASN A 2 -2.71 -17.53 24.49
N ASN A 3 -1.69 -18.30 24.86
CA ASN A 3 -0.39 -18.25 24.17
C ASN A 3 -0.54 -18.55 22.66
N ASP A 4 -1.46 -19.46 22.32
CA ASP A 4 -1.78 -19.86 20.96
C ASP A 4 -2.44 -18.73 20.13
N GLN A 5 -3.27 -17.89 20.76
CA GLN A 5 -3.89 -16.73 20.11
C GLN A 5 -2.84 -15.66 19.77
N HIS A 6 -1.89 -15.44 20.68
CA HIS A 6 -0.80 -14.49 20.44
C HIS A 6 0.10 -14.98 19.31
N GLN A 7 0.48 -16.26 19.32
CA GLN A 7 1.26 -16.87 18.25
C GLN A 7 0.55 -16.82 16.90
N ALA A 8 -0.76 -17.12 16.85
CA ALA A 8 -1.57 -17.02 15.63
C ALA A 8 -1.51 -15.61 15.01
N ARG A 9 -1.64 -14.58 15.84
CA ARG A 9 -1.58 -13.18 15.39
C ARG A 9 -0.20 -12.80 14.88
N VAL A 10 0.85 -13.07 15.66
CA VAL A 10 2.23 -12.73 15.27
C VAL A 10 2.62 -13.42 13.97
N GLN A 11 2.30 -14.70 13.84
CA GLN A 11 2.59 -15.46 12.62
C GLN A 11 1.81 -14.93 11.41
N GLY A 12 0.52 -14.62 11.59
CA GLY A 12 -0.29 -14.00 10.54
C GLY A 12 0.26 -12.64 10.08
N GLU A 13 0.76 -11.81 11.00
CA GLU A 13 1.38 -10.53 10.66
C GLU A 13 2.73 -10.70 9.92
N GLN A 14 3.57 -11.64 10.35
CA GLN A 14 4.86 -11.91 9.71
C GLN A 14 4.69 -12.44 8.29
N ASP A 15 3.77 -13.39 8.10
CA ASP A 15 3.46 -13.96 6.81
C ASP A 15 2.89 -12.91 5.86
N ALA A 16 2.03 -12.01 6.35
CA ALA A 16 1.53 -10.88 5.58
C ALA A 16 2.65 -9.93 5.13
N GLU A 17 3.67 -9.70 5.96
CA GLU A 17 4.83 -8.88 5.59
C GLU A 17 5.71 -9.52 4.53
N GLN A 18 5.79 -10.85 4.49
CA GLN A 18 6.56 -11.59 3.50
C GLN A 18 5.81 -11.73 2.17
N ASP A 19 4.50 -11.99 2.23
CA ASP A 19 3.69 -12.26 1.05
C ASP A 19 3.35 -10.95 0.29
N VAL A 20 3.28 -9.80 0.97
CA VAL A 20 2.97 -8.51 0.33
C VAL A 20 4.23 -7.81 -0.20
N THR A 21 4.31 -7.70 -1.53
CA THR A 21 5.38 -6.93 -2.19
C THR A 21 5.14 -5.42 -2.07
N LYS A 22 5.82 -4.77 -1.11
CA LYS A 22 5.71 -3.33 -0.81
C LYS A 22 5.95 -2.44 -2.04
N ILE A 23 6.98 -2.76 -2.83
CA ILE A 23 7.37 -2.01 -4.03
C ILE A 23 6.24 -1.97 -5.06
N LEU A 24 5.52 -3.08 -5.23
CA LEU A 24 4.40 -3.16 -6.17
C LEU A 24 3.32 -2.14 -5.81
N TRP A 25 2.99 -2.01 -4.53
CA TRP A 25 1.97 -1.05 -4.06
C TRP A 25 2.42 0.40 -4.16
N ILE A 26 3.72 0.69 -4.01
CA ILE A 26 4.26 2.02 -4.32
C ILE A 26 4.07 2.36 -5.80
N VAL A 27 4.39 1.43 -6.71
CA VAL A 27 4.24 1.62 -8.15
C VAL A 27 2.76 1.81 -8.53
N VAL A 28 1.87 1.01 -7.94
CA VAL A 28 0.42 1.16 -8.11
C VAL A 28 -0.05 2.55 -7.66
N GLY A 29 0.38 3.03 -6.49
CA GLY A 29 0.04 4.37 -6.01
C GLY A 29 0.58 5.49 -6.89
N PHE A 30 1.79 5.31 -7.42
CA PHE A 30 2.45 6.29 -8.27
C PHE A 30 1.73 6.48 -9.62
N PHE A 31 1.39 5.38 -10.30
CA PHE A 31 0.81 5.43 -11.65
C PHE A 31 -0.73 5.46 -11.67
N ILE A 32 -1.37 4.76 -10.75
CA ILE A 32 -2.83 4.52 -10.77
C ILE A 32 -3.56 5.52 -9.83
N THR A 33 -2.81 6.38 -9.13
CA THR A 33 -3.30 7.47 -8.26
C THR A 33 -4.47 7.02 -7.36
N LEU A 34 -5.61 7.72 -7.36
CA LEU A 34 -6.78 7.42 -6.52
C LEU A 34 -7.39 6.05 -6.82
N ILE A 35 -7.35 5.60 -8.08
CA ILE A 35 -7.85 4.27 -8.46
C ILE A 35 -6.98 3.17 -7.79
N GLY A 36 -5.68 3.43 -7.63
CA GLY A 36 -4.75 2.53 -6.93
C GLY A 36 -5.14 2.32 -5.46
N LEU A 37 -5.60 3.38 -4.78
CA LEU A 37 -6.08 3.30 -3.40
C LEU A 37 -7.38 2.49 -3.28
N ILE A 38 -8.30 2.62 -4.23
CA ILE A 38 -9.54 1.83 -4.26
C ILE A 38 -9.22 0.35 -4.46
N ILE A 39 -8.31 0.03 -5.39
CA ILE A 39 -7.86 -1.35 -5.63
C ILE A 39 -7.22 -1.94 -4.37
N ALA A 40 -6.34 -1.19 -3.71
CA ALA A 40 -5.72 -1.60 -2.45
C ALA A 40 -6.74 -1.80 -1.31
N TYR A 41 -7.86 -1.08 -1.33
CA TYR A 41 -8.92 -1.22 -0.33
C TYR A 41 -9.79 -2.47 -0.55
N ILE A 42 -10.10 -2.79 -1.82
CA ILE A 42 -10.99 -3.90 -2.21
C ILE A 42 -10.23 -5.22 -2.27
N TYR A 43 -8.93 -5.19 -2.62
CA TYR A 43 -8.13 -6.40 -2.74
C TYR A 43 -7.96 -7.07 -1.36
N GLN A 44 -8.60 -8.23 -1.20
CA GLN A 44 -8.48 -9.03 0.01
C GLN A 44 -7.46 -10.15 -0.23
N PRO A 45 -6.26 -10.07 0.36
CA PRO A 45 -5.32 -11.16 0.28
C PRO A 45 -5.81 -12.32 1.14
N SER A 46 -5.96 -13.48 0.51
CA SER A 46 -6.28 -14.73 1.20
C SER A 46 -4.99 -15.43 1.63
N PRO A 47 -4.83 -15.78 2.92
CA PRO A 47 -3.69 -16.59 3.34
C PRO A 47 -3.73 -17.99 2.70
N PRO A 48 -2.58 -18.63 2.43
CA PRO A 48 -2.55 -19.98 1.87
C PRO A 48 -3.18 -21.00 2.82
N ALA A 49 -4.17 -21.75 2.34
CA ALA A 49 -4.88 -22.76 3.13
C ALA A 49 -3.95 -23.86 3.68
N THR A 50 -2.82 -24.11 3.01
CA THR A 50 -1.78 -25.06 3.43
C THR A 50 -1.15 -24.73 4.78
N ARG A 51 -1.09 -23.45 5.17
CA ARG A 51 -0.55 -23.02 6.47
C ARG A 51 -1.53 -23.28 7.64
N MET A 52 -2.73 -23.76 7.33
CA MET A 52 -3.88 -23.79 8.25
C MET A 52 -4.52 -25.18 8.38
N VAL A 53 -4.05 -26.20 7.64
CA VAL A 53 -4.67 -27.54 7.57
C VAL A 53 -4.68 -28.28 8.91
N ASP A 54 -3.63 -28.15 9.72
CA ASP A 54 -3.50 -28.86 11.01
C ASP A 54 -3.78 -27.97 12.23
N LYS A 55 -4.38 -26.79 12.04
CA LYS A 55 -4.59 -25.81 13.11
C LYS A 55 -6.03 -25.81 13.60
N SER A 56 -6.21 -25.49 14.88
CA SER A 56 -7.55 -25.37 15.47
C SER A 56 -8.33 -24.23 14.81
N SER A 57 -9.67 -24.36 14.76
CA SER A 57 -10.54 -23.32 14.19
C SER A 57 -10.29 -21.95 14.82
N GLU A 58 -10.01 -21.90 16.12
CA GLU A 58 -9.71 -20.65 16.82
C GLU A 58 -8.38 -20.03 16.34
N TYR A 59 -7.32 -20.85 16.18
CA TYR A 59 -6.04 -20.40 15.62
C TYR A 59 -6.23 -19.84 14.21
N THR A 60 -6.99 -20.54 13.35
CA THR A 60 -7.21 -20.11 11.96
C THR A 60 -7.93 -18.77 11.86
N MET A 61 -8.85 -18.48 12.78
CA MET A 61 -9.59 -17.23 12.84
C MET A 61 -8.67 -16.05 13.16
N PHE A 62 -7.95 -16.13 14.30
CA PHE A 62 -7.05 -15.06 14.73
C PHE A 62 -5.89 -14.84 13.75
N TYR A 63 -5.35 -15.92 13.17
CA TYR A 63 -4.33 -15.84 12.13
C TYR A 63 -4.84 -15.12 10.88
N THR A 64 -6.02 -15.52 10.38
CA THR A 64 -6.59 -14.95 9.14
C THR A 64 -6.91 -13.48 9.31
N GLU A 65 -7.48 -13.11 10.45
CA GLU A 65 -7.82 -11.72 10.76
C GLU A 65 -6.56 -10.85 10.82
N ALA A 66 -5.53 -11.30 11.55
CA ALA A 66 -4.26 -10.59 11.64
C ALA A 66 -3.58 -10.45 10.27
N TYR A 67 -3.53 -11.53 9.49
CA TYR A 67 -2.96 -11.55 8.15
C TYR A 67 -3.66 -10.56 7.21
N LYS A 68 -5.01 -10.60 7.16
CA LYS A 68 -5.79 -9.71 6.29
C LYS A 68 -5.62 -8.25 6.69
N ASN A 69 -5.69 -7.96 7.99
CA ASN A 69 -5.56 -6.59 8.50
C ASN A 69 -4.16 -6.02 8.20
N LYS A 70 -3.11 -6.81 8.44
CA LYS A 70 -1.74 -6.40 8.19
C LYS A 70 -1.48 -6.19 6.71
N CYS A 71 -1.90 -7.11 5.85
CA CYS A 71 -1.76 -6.92 4.41
C CYS A 71 -2.42 -5.63 3.95
N ARG A 72 -3.67 -5.39 4.34
CA ARG A 72 -4.40 -4.17 3.96
C ARG A 72 -3.68 -2.90 4.41
N SER A 73 -3.16 -2.90 5.64
CA SER A 73 -2.38 -1.79 6.19
C SER A 73 -1.15 -1.50 5.33
N ILE A 74 -0.39 -2.54 4.95
CA ILE A 74 0.77 -2.44 4.06
C ILE A 74 0.33 -1.86 2.70
N GLN A 75 -0.66 -2.46 2.05
CA GLN A 75 -1.14 -2.05 0.73
C GLN A 75 -1.55 -0.58 0.71
N LEU A 76 -2.39 -0.15 1.67
CA LEU A 76 -2.83 1.25 1.76
C LEU A 76 -1.67 2.21 2.05
N THR A 77 -0.76 1.85 2.97
CA THR A 77 0.36 2.73 3.36
C THR A 77 1.30 2.96 2.18
N TYR A 78 1.72 1.88 1.50
CA TYR A 78 2.66 1.98 0.38
C TYR A 78 2.02 2.60 -0.86
N THR A 79 0.73 2.35 -1.10
CA THR A 79 -0.02 3.04 -2.17
C THR A 79 -0.15 4.53 -1.89
N ALA A 80 -0.44 4.92 -0.64
CA ALA A 80 -0.50 6.32 -0.24
C ALA A 80 0.86 7.02 -0.38
N ILE A 81 1.97 6.34 -0.05
CA ILE A 81 3.32 6.84 -0.29
C ILE A 81 3.55 7.08 -1.79
N GLY A 82 3.23 6.09 -2.64
CA GLY A 82 3.35 6.22 -4.09
C GLY A 82 2.56 7.41 -4.65
N PHE A 83 1.33 7.60 -4.18
CA PHE A 83 0.47 8.73 -4.55
C PHE A 83 1.04 10.08 -4.08
N ALA A 84 1.53 10.16 -2.84
CA ALA A 84 2.13 11.39 -2.32
C ALA A 84 3.37 11.80 -3.13
N VAL A 85 4.20 10.83 -3.52
CA VAL A 85 5.38 11.06 -4.36
C VAL A 85 4.98 11.55 -5.76
N SER A 86 4.00 10.91 -6.42
CA SER A 86 3.56 11.34 -7.75
C SER A 86 2.91 12.73 -7.73
N ALA A 87 2.12 13.03 -6.70
CA ALA A 87 1.55 14.36 -6.49
C ALA A 87 2.63 15.43 -6.29
N GLY A 88 3.65 15.15 -5.47
CA GLY A 88 4.78 16.07 -5.25
C GLY A 88 5.55 16.38 -6.53
N ILE A 89 5.84 15.36 -7.35
CA ILE A 89 6.50 15.54 -8.66
C ILE A 89 5.62 16.38 -9.60
N GLY A 90 4.32 16.10 -9.66
CA GLY A 90 3.37 16.87 -10.46
C GLY A 90 3.35 18.35 -10.10
N ILE A 91 3.37 18.68 -8.80
CA ILE A 91 3.42 20.07 -8.32
C ILE A 91 4.73 20.76 -8.73
N LEU A 92 5.87 20.09 -8.60
CA LEU A 92 7.17 20.65 -8.99
C LEU A 92 7.24 20.94 -10.49
N ILE A 93 6.76 20.01 -11.32
CA ILE A 93 6.70 20.20 -12.78
C ILE A 93 5.79 21.38 -13.13
N PHE A 94 4.64 21.50 -12.46
CA PHE A 94 3.71 22.59 -12.68
C PHE A 94 4.34 23.96 -12.35
N ILE A 95 5.01 24.09 -11.20
CA ILE A 95 5.70 25.32 -10.79
C ILE A 95 6.82 25.66 -11.79
N ALA A 96 7.63 24.68 -12.19
CA ALA A 96 8.71 24.89 -13.15
C ALA A 96 8.18 25.33 -14.53
N GLY A 97 7.08 24.73 -15.00
CA GLY A 97 6.41 25.14 -16.23
C GLY A 97 5.91 26.58 -16.17
N MET A 98 5.25 26.97 -15.07
CA MET A 98 4.80 28.35 -14.86
C MET A 98 5.97 29.35 -14.82
N ALA A 99 7.07 28.99 -14.15
CA ALA A 99 8.26 29.83 -14.10
C ALA A 99 8.92 30.02 -15.49
N MET A 100 8.97 28.96 -16.31
CA MET A 100 9.48 29.03 -17.68
C MET A 100 8.58 29.88 -18.58
N ILE A 101 7.25 29.78 -18.47
CA ILE A 101 6.33 30.62 -19.25
C ILE A 101 6.48 32.10 -18.84
N GLY A 102 6.59 32.39 -17.54
CA GLY A 102 6.82 33.74 -17.04
C GLY A 102 8.14 34.33 -17.50
N SER A 103 9.22 33.54 -17.54
CA SER A 103 10.51 34.01 -18.05
C SER A 103 10.50 34.25 -19.56
N MET A 104 9.78 33.45 -20.34
CA MET A 104 9.59 33.71 -21.78
C MET A 104 8.79 35.00 -22.02
N SER A 105 7.73 35.25 -21.24
CA SER A 105 6.94 36.49 -21.34
C SER A 105 7.75 37.75 -21.07
N ASN A 106 8.75 37.71 -20.18
CA ASN A 106 9.61 38.86 -19.87
C ASN A 106 10.71 39.10 -20.92
N ASN A 107 11.04 38.10 -21.75
CA ASN A 107 12.08 38.20 -22.78
C ASN A 107 11.56 38.71 -24.14
N PHE A 108 10.23 38.81 -24.33
CA PHE A 108 9.61 39.48 -25.47
C PHE A 108 8.79 40.69 -24.99
N PRO A 109 9.44 41.78 -24.54
CA PRO A 109 8.74 43.04 -24.31
C PRO A 109 8.33 43.59 -25.67
N TYR A 110 7.03 43.54 -25.98
CA TYR A 110 6.45 44.42 -27.00
C TYR A 110 6.34 45.83 -26.43
#